data_AF-A0A817PHI2-F1
#
_entry.id   AF-A0A817PHI2-F1
#
_cell.length_a   1.000
_cell.length_b   1.000
_cell.length_c   1.000
_cell.angle_alpha   90.00
_cell.angle_beta   90.00
_cell.angle_gamma   90.00
#
_symmetry.space_group_name_H-M   'P 1'
#
loop_
_entity.id
_entity.type
_entity.pdbx_description
1 polymer ?
#
loop_
_entity_poly.entity_id
_entity_poly.type
_entity_poly.pdbx_seq_one_letter_code
_entity_poly.pdbx_strand_id
1 'polypeptide(L)'
;MSASYTSKWHWGMAWVGIFPLVGCFLIWKLPESPRWFVQEQMRAEALQSLQILRKTNEVHAELTEIEREEATVNMADLSLFRLFTSSRFRWPLLTSVILSAAAQFSGINSVRIAKDEN
;
A
#
# COMPACT_ATOMS: atom_id res chain seq x y z
N MET A 1 26.14 9.99 36.34
CA MET A 1 26.61 9.56 35.01
C MET A 1 25.42 9.13 34.13
N SER A 2 24.34 9.92 34.07
CA SER A 2 23.06 9.56 33.42
C SER A 2 22.66 10.50 32.27
N ALA A 3 23.36 11.62 32.08
CA ALA A 3 23.01 12.62 31.06
C ALA A 3 23.52 12.32 29.64
N SER A 4 24.41 11.33 29.46
CA SER A 4 25.02 11.04 28.15
C SER A 4 24.20 10.08 27.27
N TYR A 5 23.24 9.34 27.83
CA TYR A 5 22.37 8.42 27.07
C TYR A 5 21.17 9.13 26.43
N THR A 6 20.68 10.21 27.05
CA THR A 6 19.56 11.01 26.54
C THR A 6 19.92 11.89 25.35
N SER A 7 21.20 11.96 24.95
CA SER A 7 21.68 12.81 23.86
C SER A 7 22.00 12.05 22.56
N LYS A 8 21.53 10.80 22.40
CA LYS A 8 21.78 10.01 21.17
C LYS A 8 20.53 9.39 20.52
N TRP A 9 19.35 9.52 21.13
CA TRP A 9 18.10 8.97 20.57
C TRP A 9 17.77 9.52 19.18
N HIS A 10 18.08 10.80 18.95
CA HIS A 10 17.86 11.47 17.67
C HIS A 10 18.72 10.87 16.56
N TRP A 11 19.91 10.34 16.86
CA TRP A 11 20.72 9.58 15.90
C TRP A 11 20.07 8.24 15.53
N GLY A 12 19.43 7.57 16.49
CA GLY A 12 18.63 6.36 16.22
C GLY A 12 17.43 6.64 15.31
N MET A 13 16.71 7.75 15.54
CA MET A 13 15.61 8.18 14.67
C MET A 13 16.10 8.62 13.29
N ALA A 14 17.24 9.31 13.21
CA ALA A 14 17.86 9.70 11.95
C ALA A 14 18.22 8.47 11.09
N TRP A 15 18.67 7.38 11.72
CA TRP A 15 18.97 6.12 11.04
C TRP A 15 17.73 5.48 10.41
N VAL A 16 16.59 5.50 11.12
CA VAL A 16 15.30 5.00 10.58
C VAL A 16 14.88 5.79 9.35
N GLY A 17 15.22 7.08 9.28
CA GLY A 17 14.95 7.96 8.14
C GLY A 17 15.67 7.57 6.83
N ILE A 18 16.70 6.72 6.89
CA ILE A 18 17.42 6.28 5.68
C ILE A 18 16.56 5.37 4.81
N PHE A 19 15.78 4.47 5.43
CA PHE A 19 14.91 3.53 4.70
C PHE A 19 13.86 4.21 3.81
N PRO A 20 13.07 5.20 4.29
CA PRO A 20 12.14 5.91 3.42
C PRO A 20 12.84 6.73 2.34
N LEU A 21 14.03 7.29 2.60
CA LEU A 21 14.80 8.01 1.57
C LEU A 21 15.21 7.08 0.41
N VAL A 22 15.70 5.88 0.75
CA VAL A 22 15.98 4.85 -0.26
C VAL A 22 14.71 4.44 -0.98
N GLY A 23 13.59 4.27 -0.26
CA GLY A 23 12.29 3.98 -0.82
C GLY A 23 11.83 5.04 -1.83
N CYS A 24 11.92 6.33 -1.49
CA CYS A 24 11.58 7.44 -2.37
C CYS A 24 12.44 7.43 -3.65
N PHE A 25 13.75 7.19 -3.52
CA PHE A 25 14.64 7.11 -4.67
C PHE A 25 14.28 5.94 -5.61
N LEU A 26 13.88 4.79 -5.05
CA LEU A 26 13.45 3.63 -5.84
C LEU A 26 12.10 3.87 -6.53
N ILE A 27 11.13 4.47 -5.83
CA ILE A 27 9.80 4.78 -6.38
C ILE A 27 9.91 5.75 -7.55
N TRP A 28 10.85 6.72 -7.51
CA TRP A 28 11.06 7.65 -8.61
C TRP A 28 11.45 6.98 -9.95
N LYS A 29 11.98 5.75 -9.91
CA LYS A 29 12.30 4.96 -11.12
C LYS A 29 11.17 4.05 -11.59
N LEU A 30 10.14 3.86 -10.77
CA LEU A 30 9.04 2.96 -11.10
C LEU A 30 8.10 3.66 -12.08
N PRO A 31 7.62 2.98 -13.13
CA PRO A 31 6.57 3.55 -13.97
C PRO A 31 5.32 3.77 -13.12
N GLU A 32 4.56 4.82 -13.45
CA GLU A 32 3.25 5.07 -12.87
C GLU A 32 2.29 3.89 -13.16
N SER A 33 1.25 3.75 -12.34
CA SER A 33 0.33 2.63 -12.48
C SER A 33 -0.39 2.63 -13.84
N PRO A 34 -0.38 1.53 -14.61
CA PRO A 34 -1.09 1.45 -15.88
C PRO A 34 -2.60 1.64 -15.72
N ARG A 35 -3.17 1.24 -14.56
CA ARG A 35 -4.58 1.48 -14.24
C ARG A 35 -4.91 2.95 -14.08
N TRP A 36 -4.00 3.72 -13.48
CA TRP A 36 -4.18 5.16 -13.32
C TRP A 36 -4.23 5.85 -14.69
N PHE A 37 -3.32 5.50 -15.61
CA PHE A 37 -3.36 6.00 -16.98
C PHE A 37 -4.64 5.62 -17.72
N VAL A 38 -5.18 4.41 -17.51
CA VAL A 38 -6.49 4.02 -18.09
C VAL A 38 -7.62 4.90 -17.55
N GLN A 39 -7.63 5.21 -16.24
CA GLN A 39 -8.62 6.11 -15.63
C GLN A 39 -8.53 7.54 -16.18
N GLU A 40 -7.32 8.03 -16.42
CA GLU A 40 -7.06 9.34 -17.07
C GLU A 40 -7.25 9.32 -18.59
N GLN A 41 -7.72 8.22 -19.18
CA GLN A 41 -7.92 8.04 -20.63
C GLN A 41 -6.61 8.15 -21.46
N MET A 42 -5.46 7.98 -20.81
CA MET A 42 -4.11 8.03 -21.38
C MET A 42 -3.64 6.65 -21.82
N ARG A 43 -4.24 6.13 -22.90
CA ARG A 43 -4.04 4.74 -23.34
C ARG A 43 -2.60 4.42 -23.77
N ALA A 44 -1.90 5.36 -24.40
CA ALA A 44 -0.54 5.13 -24.90
C ALA A 44 0.46 4.96 -23.73
N GLU A 45 0.28 5.76 -22.68
CA GLU A 45 1.07 5.76 -21.46
C GLU A 45 0.75 4.52 -20.60
N ALA A 46 -0.52 4.09 -20.57
CA ALA A 46 -0.92 2.82 -19.98
C ALA A 46 -0.21 1.64 -20.67
N LEU A 47 -0.17 1.64 -22.00
CA LEU A 47 0.52 0.62 -22.78
C LEU A 47 2.03 0.61 -22.49
N GLN A 48 2.68 1.77 -22.52
CA GLN A 48 4.11 1.90 -22.25
C GLN A 48 4.47 1.43 -20.83
N SER A 49 3.70 1.84 -19.82
CA SER A 49 3.91 1.41 -18.43
C SER A 49 3.72 -0.11 -18.27
N LEU A 50 2.72 -0.71 -18.91
CA LEU A 50 2.54 -2.17 -18.95
C LEU A 50 3.71 -2.89 -19.62
N GLN A 51 4.22 -2.38 -20.74
CA GLN A 51 5.38 -2.96 -21.43
C GLN A 51 6.64 -2.94 -20.55
N ILE A 52 6.88 -1.82 -19.84
CA ILE A 52 7.99 -1.70 -18.89
C ILE A 52 7.81 -2.71 -17.75
N LEU A 53 6.60 -2.85 -17.22
CA LEU A 53 6.31 -3.71 -16.07
C LEU A 53 6.38 -5.20 -16.41
N ARG A 54 5.92 -5.60 -17.60
CA ARG A 54 5.90 -6.99 -18.09
C ARG A 54 7.17 -7.39 -18.84
N LYS A 55 8.00 -6.42 -19.24
CA LYS A 55 9.19 -6.60 -20.09
C LYS A 55 8.89 -7.33 -21.40
N THR A 56 7.69 -7.11 -21.96
CA THR A 56 7.23 -7.69 -23.22
C THR A 56 6.37 -6.68 -23.97
N ASN A 57 6.29 -6.83 -25.30
CA ASN A 57 5.44 -6.00 -26.15
C ASN A 57 4.00 -6.56 -26.25
N GLU A 58 3.77 -7.81 -25.84
CA GLU A 58 2.48 -8.50 -25.91
C GLU A 58 1.56 -8.18 -24.73
N VAL A 59 1.26 -6.90 -24.51
CA VAL A 59 0.43 -6.44 -23.36
C VAL A 59 -0.95 -5.92 -23.77
N HIS A 60 -1.29 -5.97 -25.06
CA HIS A 60 -2.54 -5.40 -25.59
C HIS A 60 -3.79 -6.09 -25.04
N ALA A 61 -3.73 -7.42 -24.87
CA ALA A 61 -4.83 -8.19 -24.28
C ALA A 61 -5.04 -7.81 -22.81
N GLU A 62 -3.95 -7.66 -22.05
CA GLU A 62 -4.00 -7.24 -20.64
C GLU A 62 -4.53 -5.80 -20.50
N LEU A 63 -4.08 -4.88 -21.36
CA LEU A 63 -4.57 -3.51 -21.38
C LEU A 63 -6.09 -3.46 -21.66
N THR A 64 -6.57 -4.26 -22.61
CA THR A 64 -7.99 -4.33 -22.95
C THR A 64 -8.82 -4.90 -21.79
N GLU A 65 -8.27 -5.86 -21.04
CA GLU A 65 -8.94 -6.40 -19.85
C GLU A 65 -9.04 -5.36 -18.74
N ILE A 66 -7.96 -4.61 -18.49
CA ILE A 66 -7.97 -3.50 -17.53
C ILE A 66 -9.02 -2.46 -17.93
N GLU A 67 -9.08 -2.06 -19.21
CA GLU A 67 -10.09 -1.12 -19.73
C GLU A 67 -11.53 -1.61 -19.47
N ARG A 68 -11.79 -2.91 -19.64
CA ARG A 68 -13.10 -3.51 -19.35
C ARG A 68 -13.43 -3.48 -17.87
N GLU A 69 -12.47 -3.86 -17.02
CA GLU A 69 -12.67 -3.83 -15.58
C GLU A 69 -12.98 -2.41 -15.10
N GLU A 70 -12.18 -1.42 -15.50
CA GLU A 70 -12.38 -0.02 -15.12
C GLU A 70 -13.73 0.53 -15.63
N ALA A 71 -14.18 0.13 -16.83
CA ALA A 71 -15.50 0.51 -17.34
C ALA A 71 -16.67 -0.06 -16.51
N THR A 72 -16.46 -1.15 -15.78
CA THR A 72 -17.48 -1.72 -14.86
C THR A 72 -17.43 -1.10 -13.46
N VAL A 73 -16.36 -0.38 -13.13
CA VAL A 73 -16.19 0.28 -11.84
C VAL A 73 -16.91 1.63 -11.87
N ASN A 74 -18.10 1.69 -11.28
CA ASN A 74 -18.74 2.97 -10.99
C ASN A 74 -18.01 3.65 -9.83
N MET A 75 -17.18 4.66 -10.12
CA MET A 75 -16.51 5.48 -9.09
C MET A 75 -17.51 6.10 -8.08
N ALA A 76 -18.75 6.36 -8.51
CA ALA A 76 -19.83 6.82 -7.64
C ALA A 76 -20.27 5.80 -6.57
N ASP A 77 -19.99 4.51 -6.78
CA ASP A 77 -20.26 3.44 -5.80
C ASP A 77 -19.18 3.34 -4.71
N LEU A 78 -18.03 3.98 -4.88
CA LEU A 78 -16.88 3.95 -3.97
C LEU A 78 -16.97 4.98 -2.83
N SER A 79 -18.16 5.21 -2.28
CA SER A 79 -18.28 5.99 -1.04
C SER A 79 -17.79 5.16 0.15
N LEU A 80 -16.95 5.74 1.02
CA LEU A 80 -16.48 5.09 2.25
C LEU A 80 -17.63 4.60 3.13
N PHE A 81 -18.76 5.31 3.16
CA PHE A 81 -19.95 4.87 3.87
C PHE A 81 -20.59 3.64 3.21
N ARG A 82 -20.58 3.56 1.88
CA ARG A 82 -21.10 2.40 1.14
C ARG A 82 -20.23 1.15 1.32
N LEU A 83 -18.96 1.26 1.69
CA LEU A 83 -18.15 0.10 2.09
C LEU A 83 -18.79 -0.62 3.29
N PHE A 84 -19.24 0.13 4.31
CA PHE A 84 -19.90 -0.45 5.49
C PHE A 84 -21.35 -0.89 5.22
N THR A 85 -22.04 -0.21 4.30
CA THR A 85 -23.45 -0.53 3.99
C THR A 85 -23.61 -1.64 2.96
N SER A 86 -22.70 -1.80 2.01
CA SER A 86 -22.81 -2.75 0.89
C SER A 86 -22.60 -4.19 1.34
N SER A 87 -23.55 -5.07 1.01
CA SER A 87 -23.45 -6.50 1.35
C SER A 87 -22.26 -7.20 0.69
N ARG A 88 -21.72 -6.65 -0.40
CA ARG A 88 -20.54 -7.19 -1.11
C ARG A 88 -19.26 -7.05 -0.29
N PHE A 89 -19.14 -6.00 0.52
CA PHE A 89 -17.89 -5.68 1.23
C PHE A 89 -17.89 -6.08 2.71
N ARG A 90 -19.03 -6.47 3.29
CA ARG A 90 -19.16 -6.81 4.72
C ARG A 90 -18.20 -7.90 5.18
N TRP A 91 -18.16 -9.02 4.46
CA TRP A 91 -17.29 -10.14 4.83
C TRP A 91 -15.80 -9.79 4.73
N PRO A 92 -15.29 -9.24 3.60
CA PRO A 92 -13.90 -8.78 3.51
C PRO A 92 -13.51 -7.73 4.57
N LEU A 93 -14.40 -6.79 4.88
CA LEU A 93 -14.16 -5.77 5.90
C LEU A 93 -14.10 -6.39 7.29
N LEU A 94 -15.09 -7.23 7.63
CA LEU A 94 -15.17 -7.87 8.94
C LEU A 94 -13.96 -8.77 9.19
N THR A 95 -13.54 -9.57 8.20
CA THR A 95 -12.36 -10.43 8.33
C THR A 95 -11.08 -9.61 8.50
N SER A 96 -10.93 -8.50 7.76
CA SER A 96 -9.77 -7.60 7.90
C SER A 96 -9.70 -6.96 9.29
N VAL A 97 -10.85 -6.53 9.83
CA VAL A 97 -10.94 -5.95 11.18
C VAL A 97 -10.63 -7.00 12.25
N ILE A 98 -11.26 -8.18 12.17
CA ILE A 98 -11.03 -9.26 13.14
C ILE A 98 -9.58 -9.71 13.12
N LEU A 99 -8.98 -9.86 11.93
CA LEU A 99 -7.58 -10.25 11.78
C LEU A 99 -6.64 -9.21 12.40
N SER A 100 -6.88 -7.92 12.13
CA SER A 100 -6.08 -6.82 12.67
C SER A 100 -6.22 -6.70 14.19
N ALA A 101 -7.42 -6.91 14.72
CA ALA A 101 -7.69 -6.93 16.15
C ALA A 101 -6.98 -8.12 16.82
N ALA A 102 -7.13 -9.33 16.27
CA ALA A 102 -6.46 -10.52 16.79
C ALA A 102 -4.93 -10.35 16.84
N ALA A 103 -4.34 -9.73 15.80
CA ALA A 103 -2.91 -9.42 15.80
C ALA A 103 -2.51 -8.48 16.96
N GLN A 104 -3.27 -7.42 17.22
CA GLN A 104 -2.99 -6.46 18.30
C GLN A 104 -3.27 -7.03 19.70
N PHE A 105 -4.34 -7.80 19.86
CA PHE A 105 -4.75 -8.40 21.14
C PHE A 105 -4.06 -9.73 21.45
N SER A 106 -3.25 -10.27 20.54
CA SER A 106 -2.41 -11.45 20.79
C SER A 106 -1.38 -11.27 21.92
N GLY A 107 -1.21 -10.04 22.42
CA GLY A 107 -0.23 -9.72 23.46
C GLY A 107 1.19 -9.60 22.93
N ILE A 108 1.41 -9.68 21.61
CA ILE A 108 2.74 -9.52 21.00
C ILE A 108 3.43 -8.21 21.41
N ASN A 109 2.64 -7.15 21.58
CA ASN A 109 3.14 -5.85 22.05
C ASN A 109 3.45 -5.85 23.55
N SER A 110 2.66 -6.54 24.38
CA SER A 110 2.83 -6.60 25.83
C SER A 110 3.99 -7.51 26.25
N VAL A 111 4.19 -8.65 25.58
CA VAL A 111 5.34 -9.55 25.81
C VAL A 111 6.67 -8.85 25.50
N ARG A 112 6.67 -7.93 24.52
CA ARG A 112 7.84 -7.14 24.17
C ARG A 112 8.23 -6.15 25.28
N ILE A 113 7.27 -5.65 26.05
CA ILE A 113 7.48 -4.70 27.16
C ILE A 113 7.96 -5.46 28.41
N ALA A 114 7.34 -6.58 28.74
CA ALA A 114 7.70 -7.37 29.93
C ALA A 114 9.12 -7.98 29.88
N LYS A 115 9.69 -8.12 28.67
CA LYS A 115 11.06 -8.62 28.47
C LYS A 115 12.14 -7.54 28.51
N ASP A 116 11.76 -6.27 28.48
CA ASP A 116 12.67 -5.11 28.58
C ASP A 116 12.88 -4.67 30.05
N GLU A 117 12.04 -5.17 30.97
CA GLU A 117 12.09 -4.90 32.41
C GLU A 117 12.94 -5.91 33.23
N ASN A 118 13.53 -6.93 32.60
CA ASN A 118 14.28 -8.02 33.26
C ASN A 118 15.63 -8.24 32.58
#